data_AF-A0A3B3CVT1-F1
#
_entry.id   AF-A0A3B3CVT1-F1
#
_cell.length_a   1.000
_cell.length_b   1.000
_cell.length_c   1.000
_cell.angle_alpha   90.00
_cell.angle_beta   90.00
_cell.angle_gamma   90.00
#
_symmetry.space_group_name_H-M   'P 1'
#
loop_
_entity.id
_entity.type
_entity.pdbx_description
1 polymer ?
#
loop_
_entity_poly.entity_id
_entity_poly.type
_entity_poly.pdbx_seq_one_letter_code
_entity_poly.pdbx_strand_id
1 'polypeptide(L)'
;MGKKTRRSYGLHTHEAGLLKNQPVRTVMTRSHGTREPSLFHKLPVEVLHMILDRLSVLEISVLSMVSKEITKHILDYISSQKWRNKTIIQSFHPSACAEQKPTVEHYRHLGLLYKRCTLLLPTKDRLKLIFSKFSQTLIAGWDELESHRVFNCLCDITHLMQKTEGIITAKPGVKVHQELQLRRFCRCVLLDPWANQPECQIWLTQLLKPWPIVSQAHLLFILYGPLQPGGILGWQDVVDRALTPGSLWGLAETISILFGKPEVKGWTTHLMFSIVMELTTVPEPWHLENLARFLLLCGNNVSYTVLASKALFGHIAEVSRLIIYIILVCEKDGYQMSWAVNMVQQIFKVFSTATERFLFIQHLESSFSQITRETFESIAENWAEDRESFQMLFILLESSARFHTKFLHTLLK
;
A
#
# COMPACT_ATOMS: atom_id res chain seq x y z
N MET A 1 -25.30 53.08 41.03
CA MET A 1 -25.50 54.52 40.72
C MET A 1 -26.30 54.64 39.44
N GLY A 2 -27.60 54.96 39.54
CA GLY A 2 -28.41 55.36 38.39
C GLY A 2 -28.57 56.88 38.36
N LYS A 3 -28.83 57.42 37.17
CA LYS A 3 -29.67 58.62 36.89
C LYS A 3 -29.86 58.69 35.37
N LYS A 4 -31.10 58.42 34.89
CA LYS A 4 -32.09 59.40 34.38
C LYS A 4 -31.70 59.91 32.99
N THR A 5 -32.55 59.92 31.95
CA THR A 5 -33.91 60.51 31.86
C THR A 5 -34.50 60.07 30.49
N ARG A 6 -35.62 59.34 30.34
CA ARG A 6 -37.07 59.65 30.42
C ARG A 6 -37.57 60.85 29.59
N ARG A 7 -38.41 60.56 28.55
CA ARG A 7 -39.83 61.00 28.33
C ARG A 7 -40.23 60.68 26.87
N SER A 8 -41.17 59.76 26.61
CA SER A 8 -42.65 59.83 26.70
C SER A 8 -43.30 60.64 25.58
N TYR A 9 -44.24 60.01 24.86
CA TYR A 9 -45.58 60.44 24.35
C TYR A 9 -45.94 59.47 23.20
N GLY A 10 -47.11 58.85 23.03
CA GLY A 10 -48.41 58.83 23.72
C GLY A 10 -49.24 57.67 23.14
N LEU A 11 -50.29 57.27 23.87
CA LEU A 11 -51.28 56.25 23.48
C LEU A 11 -52.26 56.79 22.44
N HIS A 12 -52.65 55.98 21.45
CA HIS A 12 -54.04 55.89 20.97
C HIS A 12 -54.29 54.54 20.30
N THR A 13 -55.39 53.91 20.70
CA THR A 13 -55.93 52.60 20.27
C THR A 13 -56.91 52.75 19.10
N HIS A 14 -57.19 51.61 18.45
CA HIS A 14 -58.23 51.28 17.45
C HIS A 14 -57.84 51.47 15.97
N GLU A 15 -57.63 50.38 15.23
CA GLU A 15 -58.65 49.62 14.48
C GLU A 15 -58.02 48.42 13.76
N ALA A 16 -58.77 47.32 13.70
CA ALA A 16 -58.39 46.07 13.06
C ALA A 16 -58.54 46.17 11.53
N GLY A 17 -57.46 45.89 10.80
CA GLY A 17 -57.47 45.83 9.34
C GLY A 17 -56.46 44.80 8.83
N LEU A 18 -56.99 43.69 8.31
CA LEU A 18 -56.32 42.61 7.61
C LEU A 18 -55.07 43.01 6.79
N LEU A 19 -53.89 42.48 7.16
CA LEU A 19 -52.80 42.26 6.21
C LEU A 19 -52.21 40.86 6.38
N LYS A 20 -52.56 40.01 5.41
CA LYS A 20 -52.11 38.64 5.23
C LYS A 20 -50.59 38.56 5.07
N ASN A 21 -50.02 37.54 5.71
CA ASN A 21 -48.69 36.97 5.47
C ASN A 21 -48.32 36.95 3.98
N GLN A 22 -47.24 37.64 3.62
CA GLN A 22 -46.53 37.40 2.36
C GLN A 22 -45.61 36.19 2.53
N PRO A 23 -45.75 35.12 1.73
CA PRO A 23 -44.77 34.04 1.72
C PRO A 23 -43.54 34.45 0.90
N VAL A 24 -42.38 34.09 1.43
CA VAL A 24 -41.08 34.08 0.77
C VAL A 24 -41.22 33.41 -0.61
N ARG A 25 -40.83 34.12 -1.67
CA ARG A 25 -40.77 33.58 -3.03
C ARG A 25 -39.69 32.49 -3.10
N THR A 26 -40.11 31.25 -2.91
CA THR A 26 -39.41 30.09 -3.45
C THR A 26 -39.37 30.25 -4.96
N VAL A 27 -38.18 30.38 -5.54
CA VAL A 27 -38.01 30.21 -6.99
C VAL A 27 -38.28 28.74 -7.27
N MET A 28 -39.56 28.41 -7.52
CA MET A 28 -39.92 27.18 -8.20
C MET A 28 -39.37 27.29 -9.61
N THR A 29 -38.33 26.54 -9.92
CA THR A 29 -38.10 26.08 -11.29
C THR A 29 -39.37 25.34 -11.71
N ARG A 30 -40.22 25.98 -12.48
CA ARG A 30 -41.34 25.33 -13.17
C ARG A 30 -40.75 24.22 -14.02
N SER A 31 -40.83 22.98 -13.57
CA SER A 31 -40.88 21.85 -14.49
C SER A 31 -42.21 21.96 -15.21
N HIS A 32 -42.23 22.72 -16.30
CA HIS A 32 -43.37 22.75 -17.20
C HIS A 32 -43.64 21.30 -17.64
N GLY A 33 -44.76 20.78 -17.12
CA GLY A 33 -45.36 19.54 -17.54
C GLY A 33 -45.97 19.70 -18.92
N THR A 34 -45.12 19.55 -19.93
CA THR A 34 -45.47 19.05 -21.26
C THR A 34 -44.30 18.15 -21.65
N ARG A 35 -44.38 16.87 -21.26
CA ARG A 35 -43.47 15.83 -21.78
C ARG A 35 -43.83 15.64 -23.26
N GLU A 36 -43.34 16.53 -24.11
CA GLU A 36 -42.89 16.02 -25.40
C GLU A 36 -41.78 15.01 -25.07
N PRO A 37 -41.91 13.73 -25.49
CA PRO A 37 -40.79 12.82 -25.36
C PRO A 37 -39.61 13.47 -26.08
N SER A 38 -38.46 13.56 -25.42
CA SER A 38 -37.22 13.99 -26.06
C SER A 38 -37.11 13.31 -27.43
N LEU A 39 -36.72 14.04 -28.48
CA LEU A 39 -36.62 13.51 -29.85
C LEU A 39 -35.79 12.21 -29.92
N PHE A 40 -34.91 11.99 -28.94
CA PHE A 40 -34.11 10.80 -28.75
C PHE A 40 -34.92 9.53 -28.42
N HIS A 41 -36.13 9.63 -27.85
CA HIS A 41 -36.99 8.46 -27.67
C HIS A 41 -37.56 7.90 -28.99
N LYS A 42 -37.57 8.71 -30.06
CA LYS A 42 -38.00 8.29 -31.39
C LYS A 42 -36.88 7.63 -32.21
N LEU A 43 -35.64 7.75 -31.74
CA LEU A 43 -34.47 7.13 -32.38
C LEU A 43 -34.32 5.69 -31.87
N PRO A 44 -34.19 4.70 -32.77
CA PRO A 44 -33.81 3.34 -32.38
C PRO A 44 -32.47 3.36 -31.63
N VAL A 45 -32.34 2.51 -30.61
CA VAL A 45 -31.13 2.46 -29.77
C VAL A 45 -29.89 2.09 -30.58
N GLU A 46 -30.08 1.35 -31.67
CA GLU A 46 -29.06 0.97 -32.63
C GLU A 46 -28.48 2.19 -33.36
N VAL A 47 -29.34 3.14 -33.76
CA VAL A 47 -28.92 4.38 -34.42
C VAL A 47 -28.16 5.26 -33.44
N LEU A 48 -28.60 5.31 -32.18
CA LEU A 48 -27.87 6.01 -31.13
C LEU A 48 -26.49 5.40 -30.89
N HIS A 49 -26.39 4.07 -30.85
CA HIS A 49 -25.10 3.38 -30.73
C HIS A 49 -24.19 3.64 -31.95
N MET A 50 -24.76 3.74 -33.17
CA MET A 50 -23.99 4.11 -34.37
C MET A 50 -23.44 5.54 -34.29
N ILE A 51 -24.20 6.48 -33.73
CA ILE A 51 -23.74 7.85 -33.49
C ILE A 51 -22.62 7.85 -32.44
N LEU A 52 -22.83 7.15 -31.32
CA LEU A 52 -21.83 7.01 -30.25
C LEU A 52 -20.56 6.30 -30.73
N ASP A 53 -20.65 5.42 -31.73
CA ASP A 53 -19.50 4.73 -32.36
C ASP A 53 -18.57 5.69 -33.13
N ARG A 54 -19.06 6.89 -33.48
CA ARG A 54 -18.33 7.94 -34.22
C ARG A 54 -17.73 9.02 -33.34
N LEU A 55 -18.08 9.06 -32.06
CA LEU A 55 -17.60 10.05 -31.10
C LEU A 55 -16.37 9.56 -30.34
N SER A 56 -15.47 10.48 -29.99
CA SER A 56 -14.39 10.22 -29.05
C SER A 56 -14.91 10.00 -27.62
N VAL A 57 -14.12 9.35 -26.78
CA VAL A 57 -14.47 9.11 -25.36
C VAL A 57 -14.73 10.43 -24.62
N LEU A 58 -13.99 11.48 -24.96
CA LEU A 58 -14.20 12.82 -24.40
C LEU A 58 -15.54 13.41 -24.85
N GLU A 59 -15.91 13.31 -26.12
CA GLU A 59 -17.19 13.82 -26.62
C GLU A 59 -18.38 13.06 -26.04
N ILE A 60 -18.28 11.73 -25.93
CA ILE A 60 -19.29 10.91 -25.24
C ILE A 60 -19.41 11.37 -23.78
N SER A 61 -18.28 11.71 -23.13
CA SER A 61 -18.29 12.19 -21.75
C SER A 61 -19.05 13.51 -21.61
N VAL A 62 -18.90 14.44 -22.55
CA VAL A 62 -19.64 15.70 -22.56
C VAL A 62 -21.13 15.46 -22.83
N LEU A 63 -21.43 14.60 -23.81
CA LEU A 63 -22.80 14.21 -24.16
C LEU A 63 -23.54 13.55 -22.98
N SER A 64 -22.83 12.79 -22.15
CA SER A 64 -23.40 12.17 -20.95
C SER A 64 -23.94 13.15 -19.91
N MET A 65 -23.56 14.43 -19.98
CA MET A 65 -24.03 15.47 -19.07
C MET A 65 -25.29 16.21 -19.57
N VAL A 66 -25.78 15.88 -20.77
CA VAL A 66 -26.87 16.63 -21.42
C VAL A 66 -28.25 16.29 -20.85
N SER A 67 -28.52 15.03 -20.51
CA SER A 67 -29.77 14.63 -19.83
C SER A 67 -29.66 13.25 -19.17
N LYS A 68 -30.50 12.98 -18.15
CA LYS A 68 -30.54 11.67 -17.46
C LYS A 68 -30.84 10.50 -18.41
N GLU A 69 -31.67 10.74 -19.43
CA GLU A 69 -32.04 9.72 -20.41
C GLU A 69 -30.86 9.37 -21.33
N ILE A 70 -30.17 10.39 -21.83
CA ILE A 70 -28.95 10.22 -22.63
C ILE A 70 -27.87 9.52 -21.80
N THR A 71 -27.72 9.91 -20.53
CA THR A 71 -26.80 9.22 -19.60
C THR A 71 -27.12 7.73 -19.48
N LYS A 72 -28.40 7.36 -19.37
CA LYS A 72 -28.83 5.96 -19.28
C LYS A 72 -28.47 5.17 -20.55
N HIS A 73 -28.78 5.71 -21.73
CA HIS A 73 -28.40 5.07 -22.99
C HIS A 73 -26.89 4.95 -23.17
N ILE A 74 -26.12 5.97 -22.77
CA ILE A 74 -24.66 5.90 -22.78
C ILE A 74 -24.16 4.83 -21.80
N LEU A 75 -24.74 4.71 -20.61
CA LEU A 75 -24.40 3.67 -19.65
C LEU A 75 -24.66 2.25 -20.21
N ASP A 76 -25.78 2.06 -20.93
CA ASP A 76 -26.09 0.80 -21.60
C ASP A 76 -25.11 0.51 -22.75
N TYR A 77 -24.78 1.53 -23.54
CA TYR A 77 -23.82 1.44 -24.64
C TYR A 77 -22.39 1.08 -24.18
N ILE A 78 -21.84 1.79 -23.20
CA ILE A 78 -20.50 1.51 -22.66
C ILE A 78 -20.45 0.19 -21.87
N SER A 79 -21.62 -0.33 -21.46
CA SER A 79 -21.73 -1.66 -20.85
C SER A 79 -21.71 -2.79 -21.88
N SER A 80 -21.86 -2.51 -23.18
CA SER A 80 -21.88 -3.52 -24.23
C SER A 80 -20.53 -4.19 -24.45
N GLN A 81 -20.53 -5.49 -24.76
CA GLN A 81 -19.30 -6.23 -25.06
C GLN A 81 -18.56 -5.66 -26.28
N LYS A 82 -19.33 -5.18 -27.28
CA LYS A 82 -18.81 -4.57 -28.51
C LYS A 82 -17.96 -3.34 -28.18
N TRP A 83 -18.47 -2.44 -27.34
CA TRP A 83 -17.75 -1.22 -26.97
C TRP A 83 -16.50 -1.53 -26.13
N ARG A 84 -16.58 -2.51 -25.22
CA ARG A 84 -15.42 -2.95 -24.41
C ARG A 84 -14.28 -3.46 -25.28
N ASN A 85 -14.56 -4.36 -26.21
CA ASN A 85 -13.54 -4.91 -27.11
C ASN A 85 -12.92 -3.84 -28.02
N LYS A 86 -13.66 -2.78 -28.35
CA LYS A 86 -13.20 -1.64 -29.16
C LYS A 86 -12.37 -0.63 -28.37
N THR A 87 -12.73 -0.35 -27.12
CA THR A 87 -12.25 0.84 -26.39
C THR A 87 -11.25 0.50 -25.30
N ILE A 88 -11.27 -0.73 -24.78
CA ILE A 88 -10.27 -1.23 -23.83
C ILE A 88 -9.11 -1.78 -24.65
N ILE A 89 -7.98 -1.08 -24.65
CA ILE A 89 -6.74 -1.57 -25.26
C ILE A 89 -6.26 -2.75 -24.40
N GLN A 90 -6.28 -3.97 -24.96
CA GLN A 90 -5.93 -5.21 -24.24
C GLN A 90 -4.43 -5.53 -24.26
N SER A 91 -3.63 -4.79 -25.02
CA SER A 91 -2.19 -5.01 -25.19
C SER A 91 -1.38 -4.21 -24.17
N PHE A 92 -1.12 -4.79 -23.00
CA PHE A 92 -0.12 -4.30 -22.05
C PHE A 92 1.20 -5.05 -22.25
N HIS A 93 1.84 -4.90 -23.41
CA HIS A 93 3.25 -5.26 -23.55
C HIS A 93 4.11 -4.09 -23.08
N PRO A 94 5.15 -4.32 -22.27
CA PRO A 94 6.12 -3.30 -21.93
C PRO A 94 7.01 -3.05 -23.16
N SER A 95 6.55 -2.23 -24.10
CA SER A 95 7.39 -1.70 -25.18
C SER A 95 7.90 -0.31 -24.80
N ALA A 96 9.16 -0.07 -25.12
CA ALA A 96 9.94 1.07 -24.66
C ALA A 96 9.33 2.43 -25.10
N CYS A 97 9.14 3.30 -24.10
CA CYS A 97 9.43 4.74 -24.07
C CYS A 97 8.78 5.75 -25.06
N ALA A 98 8.00 5.38 -26.09
CA ALA A 98 7.44 6.40 -27.02
C ALA A 98 5.90 6.41 -27.19
N GLU A 99 5.19 5.30 -26.94
CA GLU A 99 3.75 5.19 -27.24
C GLU A 99 2.82 5.40 -26.02
N GLN A 100 3.35 5.73 -24.83
CA GLN A 100 2.57 5.78 -23.59
C GLN A 100 1.64 7.01 -23.46
N LYS A 101 2.01 8.16 -24.02
CA LYS A 101 1.21 9.41 -23.90
C LYS A 101 -0.22 9.32 -24.46
N PRO A 102 -0.48 8.80 -25.68
CA PRO A 102 -1.85 8.71 -26.20
C PRO A 102 -2.71 7.69 -25.44
N THR A 103 -2.09 6.62 -24.92
CA THR A 103 -2.76 5.58 -24.12
C THR A 103 -3.21 6.11 -22.77
N VAL A 104 -2.35 6.86 -22.06
CA VAL A 104 -2.69 7.49 -20.77
C VAL A 104 -3.81 8.53 -20.93
N GLU A 105 -3.76 9.35 -21.99
CA GLU A 105 -4.78 10.38 -22.24
C GLU A 105 -6.15 9.75 -22.59
N HIS A 106 -6.16 8.68 -23.39
CA HIS A 106 -7.37 7.91 -23.70
C HIS A 106 -8.04 7.37 -22.43
N TYR A 107 -7.23 6.83 -21.53
CA TYR A 107 -7.67 6.28 -20.27
C TYR A 107 -8.14 7.33 -19.26
N ARG A 108 -7.51 8.51 -19.24
CA ARG A 108 -7.99 9.69 -18.50
C ARG A 108 -9.37 10.13 -18.98
N HIS A 109 -9.60 10.14 -20.29
CA HIS A 109 -10.92 10.43 -20.86
C HIS A 109 -11.97 9.38 -20.49
N LEU A 110 -11.57 8.11 -20.40
CA LEU A 110 -12.43 7.03 -19.89
C LEU A 110 -12.82 7.31 -18.42
N GLY A 111 -11.85 7.66 -17.58
CA GLY A 111 -12.05 8.13 -16.20
C GLY A 111 -13.13 9.20 -16.09
N LEU A 112 -12.97 10.22 -16.92
CA LEU A 112 -13.87 11.36 -16.98
C LEU A 112 -15.28 11.00 -17.47
N LEU A 113 -15.40 10.16 -18.49
CA LEU A 113 -16.67 9.63 -18.99
C LEU A 113 -17.47 8.94 -17.89
N TYR A 114 -16.85 8.03 -17.14
CA TYR A 114 -17.52 7.36 -16.03
C TYR A 114 -17.84 8.34 -14.89
N LYS A 115 -16.95 9.27 -14.56
CA LYS A 115 -17.21 10.30 -13.54
C LYS A 115 -18.46 11.12 -13.88
N ARG A 116 -18.61 11.52 -15.16
CA ARG A 116 -19.74 12.30 -15.67
C ARG A 116 -21.03 11.47 -15.78
N CYS A 117 -20.96 10.25 -16.33
CA CYS A 117 -22.11 9.36 -16.45
C CYS A 117 -22.71 8.96 -15.09
N THR A 118 -21.86 8.93 -14.06
CA THR A 118 -22.26 8.47 -12.74
C THR A 118 -22.50 9.62 -11.76
N LEU A 119 -22.34 10.88 -12.18
CA LEU A 119 -22.40 12.07 -11.32
C LEU A 119 -23.69 12.18 -10.51
N LEU A 120 -24.82 11.79 -11.11
CA LEU A 120 -26.16 11.86 -10.50
C LEU A 120 -26.58 10.58 -9.79
N LEU A 121 -25.75 9.53 -9.85
CA LEU A 121 -26.03 8.28 -9.13
C LEU A 121 -25.54 8.39 -7.68
N PRO A 122 -26.23 7.74 -6.72
CA PRO A 122 -25.71 7.58 -5.36
C PRO A 122 -24.31 6.96 -5.41
N THR A 123 -23.38 7.43 -4.56
CA THR A 123 -21.98 6.96 -4.52
C THR A 123 -21.87 5.43 -4.54
N LYS A 124 -22.76 4.73 -3.84
CA LYS A 124 -22.85 3.27 -3.81
C LYS A 124 -23.07 2.64 -5.19
N ASP A 125 -23.92 3.23 -6.03
CA ASP A 125 -24.24 2.72 -7.36
C ASP A 125 -23.16 3.10 -8.39
N ARG A 126 -22.55 4.28 -8.23
CA ARG A 126 -21.35 4.68 -9.00
C ARG A 126 -20.24 3.65 -8.85
N LEU A 127 -19.99 3.23 -7.61
CA LEU A 127 -18.91 2.33 -7.27
C LEU A 127 -19.22 0.90 -7.70
N LYS A 128 -20.45 0.40 -7.54
CA LYS A 128 -20.85 -0.90 -8.15
C LYS A 128 -20.57 -0.95 -9.66
N LEU A 129 -20.81 0.14 -10.38
CA LEU A 129 -20.59 0.21 -11.83
C LEU A 129 -19.09 0.27 -12.19
N ILE A 130 -18.29 0.99 -11.40
CA ILE A 130 -16.82 1.07 -11.57
C ILE A 130 -16.15 -0.27 -11.23
N PHE A 131 -16.55 -0.91 -10.12
CA PHE A 131 -15.96 -2.16 -9.64
C PHE A 131 -16.40 -3.39 -10.43
N SER A 132 -17.65 -3.45 -10.89
CA SER A 132 -18.09 -4.59 -11.72
C SER A 132 -17.44 -4.62 -13.11
N LYS A 133 -16.80 -3.52 -13.55
CA LYS A 133 -16.43 -3.37 -14.97
C LYS A 133 -15.02 -2.82 -15.27
N PHE A 134 -14.35 -2.04 -14.41
CA PHE A 134 -13.14 -1.27 -14.81
C PHE A 134 -12.22 -0.76 -13.65
N SER A 135 -11.67 -1.64 -12.80
CA SER A 135 -10.90 -1.19 -11.62
C SER A 135 -9.52 -0.57 -11.92
N GLN A 136 -8.86 -0.93 -13.02
CA GLN A 136 -7.44 -0.64 -13.18
C GLN A 136 -7.13 0.76 -13.71
N THR A 137 -8.08 1.40 -14.39
CA THR A 137 -7.76 2.60 -15.19
C THR A 137 -8.55 3.85 -14.80
N LEU A 138 -9.71 3.70 -14.17
CA LEU A 138 -10.58 4.82 -13.81
C LEU A 138 -10.20 5.49 -12.48
N ILE A 139 -9.42 4.81 -11.64
CA ILE A 139 -9.03 5.25 -10.28
C ILE A 139 -7.69 6.02 -10.30
N ALA A 140 -7.00 6.07 -11.44
CA ALA A 140 -5.73 6.78 -11.58
C ALA A 140 -5.94 8.30 -11.46
N GLY A 141 -5.17 8.97 -10.60
CA GLY A 141 -5.24 10.43 -10.43
C GLY A 141 -6.41 10.96 -9.59
N TRP A 142 -7.02 10.14 -8.74
CA TRP A 142 -7.97 10.59 -7.72
C TRP A 142 -7.21 11.23 -6.55
N ASP A 143 -7.78 12.25 -5.92
CA ASP A 143 -7.20 12.83 -4.71
C ASP A 143 -7.37 11.90 -3.49
N GLU A 144 -6.68 12.20 -2.39
CA GLU A 144 -6.68 11.38 -1.18
C GLU A 144 -8.09 11.24 -0.56
N LEU A 145 -8.93 12.29 -0.66
CA LEU A 145 -10.28 12.31 -0.11
C LEU A 145 -11.25 11.48 -0.96
N GLU A 146 -11.15 11.57 -2.28
CA GLU A 146 -11.90 10.75 -3.22
C GLU A 146 -11.51 9.27 -3.03
N SER A 147 -10.22 8.96 -2.90
CA SER A 147 -9.72 7.61 -2.60
C SER A 147 -10.30 7.06 -1.28
N HIS A 148 -10.30 7.87 -0.22
CA HIS A 148 -10.87 7.48 1.07
C HIS A 148 -12.37 7.17 1.01
N ARG A 149 -13.15 7.96 0.25
CA ARG A 149 -14.59 7.72 0.05
C ARG A 149 -14.86 6.40 -0.69
N VAL A 150 -14.04 6.09 -1.70
CA VAL A 150 -14.12 4.83 -2.43
C VAL A 150 -13.82 3.65 -1.51
N PHE A 151 -12.73 3.76 -0.74
CA PHE A 151 -12.34 2.75 0.22
C PHE A 151 -13.45 2.45 1.23
N ASN A 152 -14.03 3.48 1.85
CA ASN A 152 -15.11 3.28 2.81
C ASN A 152 -16.33 2.59 2.18
N CYS A 153 -16.74 3.01 0.98
CA CYS A 153 -17.87 2.36 0.33
C CYS A 153 -17.56 0.92 -0.10
N LEU A 154 -16.32 0.63 -0.52
CA LEU A 154 -15.88 -0.75 -0.77
C LEU A 154 -15.97 -1.60 0.49
N CYS A 155 -15.47 -1.07 1.60
CA CYS A 155 -15.56 -1.71 2.90
C CYS A 155 -17.01 -1.99 3.30
N ASP A 156 -17.93 -1.04 3.07
CA ASP A 156 -19.36 -1.20 3.36
C ASP A 156 -20.03 -2.26 2.48
N ILE A 157 -19.68 -2.34 1.19
CA ILE A 157 -20.29 -3.28 0.26
C ILE A 157 -19.78 -4.71 0.48
N THR A 158 -18.47 -4.85 0.74
CA THR A 158 -17.80 -6.15 0.81
C THR A 158 -17.67 -6.70 2.22
N HIS A 159 -17.99 -5.87 3.23
CA HIS A 159 -17.71 -6.09 4.64
C HIS A 159 -16.22 -6.34 4.89
N LEU A 160 -15.34 -5.65 4.13
CA LEU A 160 -13.89 -5.89 4.15
C LEU A 160 -13.32 -5.72 5.56
N MET A 161 -13.63 -4.62 6.23
CA MET A 161 -13.08 -4.32 7.56
C MET A 161 -13.44 -5.42 8.58
N GLN A 162 -14.71 -5.84 8.62
CA GLN A 162 -15.18 -6.90 9.53
C GLN A 162 -14.51 -8.25 9.23
N LYS A 163 -14.33 -8.59 7.94
CA LYS A 163 -13.63 -9.81 7.53
C LYS A 163 -12.15 -9.76 7.90
N THR A 164 -11.49 -8.63 7.65
CA THR A 164 -10.09 -8.40 8.01
C THR A 164 -9.90 -8.51 9.52
N GLU A 165 -10.76 -7.87 10.32
CA GLU A 165 -10.71 -7.97 11.79
C GLU A 165 -10.76 -9.42 12.27
N GLY A 166 -11.72 -10.21 11.75
CA GLY A 166 -11.85 -11.61 12.11
C GLY A 166 -10.64 -12.47 11.71
N ILE A 167 -9.84 -12.05 10.73
CA ILE A 167 -8.63 -12.75 10.28
C ILE A 167 -7.43 -12.31 11.12
N ILE A 168 -7.18 -11.00 11.24
CA ILE A 168 -5.97 -10.47 11.90
C ILE A 168 -5.98 -10.66 13.43
N THR A 169 -7.16 -10.86 14.03
CA THR A 169 -7.32 -11.20 15.46
C THR A 169 -7.13 -12.69 15.75
N ALA A 170 -7.20 -13.54 14.72
CA ALA A 170 -6.88 -14.95 14.86
C ALA A 170 -5.34 -15.14 14.88
N LYS A 171 -4.89 -16.30 15.36
CA LYS A 171 -3.47 -16.67 15.24
C LYS A 171 -3.10 -16.83 13.76
N PRO A 172 -1.93 -16.34 13.33
CA PRO A 172 -1.48 -16.50 11.95
C PRO A 172 -1.48 -17.97 11.52
N GLY A 173 -1.95 -18.25 10.30
CA GLY A 173 -1.98 -19.60 9.74
C GLY A 173 -3.15 -20.48 10.21
N VAL A 174 -4.01 -20.01 11.13
CA VAL A 174 -5.23 -20.75 11.51
C VAL A 174 -6.32 -20.64 10.44
N LYS A 175 -6.42 -19.48 9.79
CA LYS A 175 -7.51 -19.17 8.85
C LYS A 175 -7.00 -19.10 7.41
N VAL A 176 -6.16 -20.07 7.01
CA VAL A 176 -5.44 -20.11 5.72
C VAL A 176 -6.31 -19.71 4.51
N HIS A 177 -7.50 -20.30 4.37
CA HIS A 177 -8.39 -19.99 3.24
C HIS A 177 -8.88 -18.54 3.25
N GLN A 178 -9.21 -18.01 4.42
CA GLN A 178 -9.70 -16.63 4.56
C GLN A 178 -8.56 -15.63 4.39
N GLU A 179 -7.36 -15.93 4.90
CA GLU A 179 -6.14 -15.15 4.67
C GLU A 179 -5.84 -15.03 3.18
N LEU A 180 -5.90 -16.13 2.43
CA LEU A 180 -5.67 -16.12 0.97
C LEU A 180 -6.78 -15.38 0.21
N GLN A 181 -8.04 -15.51 0.63
CA GLN A 181 -9.14 -14.75 0.03
C GLN A 181 -8.95 -13.24 0.25
N LEU A 182 -8.57 -12.84 1.47
CA LEU A 182 -8.25 -11.46 1.80
C LEU A 182 -7.08 -10.95 0.97
N ARG A 183 -5.98 -11.72 0.90
CA ARG A 183 -4.81 -11.41 0.07
C ARG A 183 -5.23 -11.17 -1.37
N ARG A 184 -5.91 -12.13 -1.99
CA ARG A 184 -6.34 -12.04 -3.41
C ARG A 184 -7.25 -10.84 -3.65
N PHE A 185 -8.21 -10.60 -2.76
CA PHE A 185 -9.11 -9.46 -2.90
C PHE A 185 -8.33 -8.14 -2.82
N CYS A 186 -7.57 -7.92 -1.74
CA CYS A 186 -6.82 -6.67 -1.57
C CYS A 186 -5.75 -6.48 -2.65
N ARG A 187 -4.98 -7.51 -2.97
CA ARG A 187 -3.95 -7.46 -4.02
C ARG A 187 -4.57 -7.17 -5.39
N CYS A 188 -5.52 -7.96 -5.85
CA CYS A 188 -6.05 -7.80 -7.21
C CYS A 188 -6.97 -6.59 -7.40
N VAL A 189 -7.69 -6.17 -6.35
CA VAL A 189 -8.69 -5.10 -6.44
C VAL A 189 -8.12 -3.75 -6.02
N LEU A 190 -7.26 -3.71 -4.99
CA LEU A 190 -6.81 -2.46 -4.36
C LEU A 190 -5.35 -2.12 -4.61
N LEU A 191 -4.44 -3.09 -4.72
CA LEU A 191 -2.99 -2.84 -4.64
C LEU A 191 -2.26 -3.03 -5.98
N ASP A 192 -2.34 -4.22 -6.58
CA ASP A 192 -1.62 -4.61 -7.80
C ASP A 192 -1.93 -3.73 -9.02
N PRO A 193 -3.15 -3.20 -9.20
CA PRO A 193 -3.41 -2.21 -10.24
C PRO A 193 -2.52 -0.96 -10.17
N TRP A 194 -1.95 -0.66 -9.00
CA TRP A 194 -1.14 0.52 -8.71
C TRP A 194 0.33 0.18 -8.42
N ALA A 195 0.79 -1.02 -8.77
CA ALA A 195 2.17 -1.42 -8.51
C ALA A 195 3.15 -0.34 -9.03
N ASN A 196 4.05 0.11 -8.16
CA ASN A 196 5.03 1.17 -8.42
C ASN A 196 4.48 2.61 -8.62
N GLN A 197 3.20 2.85 -8.34
CA GLN A 197 2.55 4.16 -8.39
C GLN A 197 2.31 4.73 -6.98
N PRO A 198 2.30 6.07 -6.80
CA PRO A 198 2.05 6.69 -5.49
C PRO A 198 0.67 6.30 -4.90
N GLU A 199 -0.30 5.98 -5.75
CA GLU A 199 -1.62 5.52 -5.33
C GLU A 199 -1.56 4.23 -4.50
N CYS A 200 -0.60 3.33 -4.78
CA CYS A 200 -0.43 2.11 -3.98
C CYS A 200 -0.15 2.45 -2.51
N GLN A 201 0.63 3.50 -2.24
CA GLN A 201 0.90 3.97 -0.88
C GLN A 201 -0.37 4.45 -0.18
N ILE A 202 -1.26 5.13 -0.90
CA ILE A 202 -2.55 5.63 -0.38
C ILE A 202 -3.45 4.46 0.00
N TRP A 203 -3.66 3.50 -0.90
CA TRP A 203 -4.51 2.33 -0.65
C TRP A 203 -3.99 1.47 0.49
N LEU A 204 -2.68 1.24 0.52
CA LEU A 204 -2.04 0.49 1.58
C LEU A 204 -2.14 1.21 2.93
N THR A 205 -1.96 2.54 2.95
CA THR A 205 -2.16 3.34 4.17
C THR A 205 -3.59 3.25 4.68
N GLN A 206 -4.58 3.29 3.79
CA GLN A 206 -5.99 3.15 4.17
C GLN A 206 -6.34 1.76 4.71
N LEU A 207 -5.70 0.71 4.19
CA LEU A 207 -5.85 -0.65 4.70
C LEU A 207 -5.24 -0.83 6.09
N LEU A 208 -4.10 -0.18 6.38
CA LEU A 208 -3.34 -0.39 7.62
C LEU A 208 -3.76 0.53 8.78
N LYS A 209 -4.00 1.82 8.50
CA LYS A 209 -4.26 2.86 9.50
C LYS A 209 -5.37 2.54 10.52
N PRO A 210 -6.45 1.80 10.19
CA PRO A 210 -7.49 1.45 11.15
C PRO A 210 -7.04 0.49 12.26
N TRP A 211 -5.90 -0.18 12.11
CA TRP A 211 -5.48 -1.28 12.97
C TRP A 211 -4.32 -0.92 13.89
N PRO A 212 -4.17 -1.57 15.06
CA PRO A 212 -2.96 -1.45 15.87
C PRO A 212 -1.74 -2.05 15.16
N ILE A 213 -0.53 -1.69 15.61
CA ILE A 213 0.75 -2.08 14.95
C ILE A 213 0.87 -3.59 14.74
N VAL A 214 0.51 -4.39 15.75
CA VAL A 214 0.48 -5.88 15.68
C VAL A 214 -0.36 -6.38 14.52
N SER A 215 -1.57 -5.84 14.38
CA SER A 215 -2.49 -6.20 13.31
C SER A 215 -2.07 -5.66 11.95
N GLN A 216 -1.37 -4.51 11.91
CA GLN A 216 -0.77 -3.99 10.67
C GLN A 216 0.34 -4.91 10.17
N ALA A 217 1.23 -5.38 11.06
CA ALA A 217 2.28 -6.34 10.74
C ALA A 217 1.69 -7.67 10.23
N HIS A 218 0.69 -8.22 10.93
CA HIS A 218 -0.03 -9.42 10.50
C HIS A 218 -0.65 -9.22 9.10
N LEU A 219 -1.36 -8.11 8.88
CA LEU A 219 -1.98 -7.82 7.58
C LEU A 219 -0.93 -7.65 6.47
N LEU A 220 0.18 -6.97 6.72
CA LEU A 220 1.27 -6.82 5.76
C LEU A 220 1.82 -8.18 5.31
N PHE A 221 2.02 -9.09 6.25
CA PHE A 221 2.46 -10.45 5.92
C PHE A 221 1.41 -11.22 5.11
N ILE A 222 0.12 -11.12 5.46
CA ILE A 222 -0.95 -11.73 4.64
C ILE A 222 -0.89 -11.21 3.20
N LEU A 223 -0.73 -9.91 3.02
CA LEU A 223 -0.76 -9.25 1.72
C LEU A 223 0.47 -9.56 0.86
N TYR A 224 1.67 -9.55 1.45
CA TYR A 224 2.93 -9.54 0.71
C TYR A 224 3.94 -10.62 1.12
N GLY A 225 3.64 -11.39 2.18
CA GLY A 225 4.50 -12.47 2.66
C GLY A 225 4.73 -13.58 1.62
N PRO A 226 5.76 -14.41 1.83
CA PRO A 226 6.13 -15.46 0.90
C PRO A 226 5.01 -16.50 0.76
N LEU A 227 4.86 -17.02 -0.45
CA LEU A 227 3.92 -18.11 -0.76
C LEU A 227 4.70 -19.39 -1.01
N GLN A 228 4.21 -20.49 -0.46
CA GLN A 228 4.66 -21.84 -0.79
C GLN A 228 4.22 -22.22 -2.21
N PRO A 229 4.83 -23.26 -2.82
CA PRO A 229 4.43 -23.76 -4.14
C PRO A 229 2.93 -24.13 -4.27
N GLY A 230 2.25 -24.41 -3.15
CA GLY A 230 0.81 -24.66 -3.07
C GLY A 230 -0.06 -23.39 -2.95
N GLY A 231 0.52 -22.20 -2.99
CA GLY A 231 -0.19 -20.92 -2.84
C GLY A 231 -0.64 -20.63 -1.40
N ILE A 232 -0.06 -21.29 -0.41
CA ILE A 232 -0.29 -21.07 1.03
C ILE A 232 0.75 -20.07 1.55
N LEU A 233 0.37 -19.24 2.54
CA LEU A 233 1.30 -18.32 3.20
C LEU A 233 2.36 -19.09 3.98
N GLY A 234 3.64 -18.79 3.72
CA GLY A 234 4.79 -19.42 4.36
C GLY A 234 5.06 -18.89 5.78
N TRP A 235 4.04 -18.88 6.65
CA TRP A 235 4.15 -18.41 8.04
C TRP A 235 5.21 -19.16 8.84
N GLN A 236 5.23 -20.49 8.72
CA GLN A 236 6.21 -21.30 9.43
C GLN A 236 7.57 -21.28 8.73
N ASP A 237 7.59 -21.11 7.42
CA ASP A 237 8.83 -21.13 6.64
C ASP A 237 9.75 -19.96 6.98
N VAL A 238 9.19 -18.80 7.35
CA VAL A 238 10.00 -17.64 7.78
C VAL A 238 10.65 -17.84 9.15
N VAL A 239 10.13 -18.76 9.97
CA VAL A 239 10.61 -19.08 11.32
C VAL A 239 11.60 -20.23 11.27
N ASP A 240 11.24 -21.34 10.62
CA ASP A 240 11.96 -22.61 10.76
C ASP A 240 13.19 -22.74 9.85
N ARG A 241 13.23 -22.04 8.71
CA ARG A 241 14.28 -22.24 7.71
C ARG A 241 14.69 -20.98 6.98
N ALA A 242 15.90 -21.01 6.40
CA ALA A 242 16.33 -19.99 5.45
C ALA A 242 15.51 -20.07 4.15
N LEU A 243 14.92 -18.95 3.75
CA LEU A 243 14.17 -18.83 2.50
C LEU A 243 15.08 -18.56 1.31
N THR A 244 14.58 -18.88 0.11
CA THR A 244 15.29 -18.59 -1.14
C THR A 244 15.44 -17.08 -1.38
N PRO A 245 16.51 -16.66 -2.09
CA PRO A 245 16.68 -15.27 -2.48
C PRO A 245 15.46 -14.75 -3.23
N GLY A 246 14.96 -13.58 -2.82
CA GLY A 246 13.78 -12.94 -3.43
C GLY A 246 12.42 -13.32 -2.84
N SER A 247 12.32 -14.37 -2.01
CA SER A 247 11.04 -14.76 -1.37
C SER A 247 10.40 -13.64 -0.54
N LEU A 248 11.23 -12.76 0.03
CA LEU A 248 10.81 -11.63 0.87
C LEU A 248 10.75 -10.30 0.09
N TRP A 249 10.98 -10.31 -1.23
CA TRP A 249 11.01 -9.10 -2.05
C TRP A 249 9.72 -8.29 -1.95
N GLY A 250 8.57 -8.96 -2.08
CA GLY A 250 7.27 -8.29 -2.02
C GLY A 250 7.03 -7.56 -0.71
N LEU A 251 7.46 -8.11 0.42
CA LEU A 251 7.40 -7.44 1.73
C LEU A 251 8.34 -6.25 1.78
N ALA A 252 9.60 -6.43 1.36
CA ALA A 252 10.60 -5.39 1.42
C ALA A 252 10.23 -4.19 0.55
N GLU A 253 9.81 -4.44 -0.69
CA GLU A 253 9.31 -3.43 -1.62
C GLU A 253 8.13 -2.66 -1.03
N THR A 254 7.22 -3.35 -0.34
CA THR A 254 6.06 -2.72 0.32
C THR A 254 6.47 -1.78 1.45
N ILE A 255 7.44 -2.18 2.28
CA ILE A 255 7.99 -1.29 3.31
C ILE A 255 8.67 -0.08 2.66
N SER A 256 9.42 -0.29 1.58
CA SER A 256 10.01 0.81 0.82
C SER A 256 8.96 1.74 0.20
N ILE A 257 7.81 1.24 -0.28
CA ILE A 257 6.71 2.07 -0.78
C ILE A 257 6.06 2.87 0.36
N LEU A 258 5.83 2.24 1.51
CA LEU A 258 5.20 2.89 2.67
C LEU A 258 6.03 4.07 3.20
N PHE A 259 7.36 3.90 3.25
CA PHE A 259 8.26 4.84 3.91
C PHE A 259 9.24 5.57 2.96
N GLY A 260 9.18 5.31 1.66
CA GLY A 260 10.14 5.82 0.68
C GLY A 260 9.91 7.26 0.21
N LYS A 261 8.68 7.78 0.34
CA LYS A 261 8.36 9.17 -0.03
C LYS A 261 7.83 9.95 1.18
N PRO A 262 8.48 11.06 1.58
CA PRO A 262 8.06 11.89 2.72
C PRO A 262 6.78 12.71 2.45
N GLU A 263 6.16 12.56 1.28
CA GLU A 263 5.02 13.38 0.83
C GLU A 263 3.71 13.02 1.55
N VAL A 264 3.58 11.80 2.10
CA VAL A 264 2.40 11.38 2.86
C VAL A 264 2.61 11.68 4.35
N LYS A 265 1.87 12.67 4.87
CA LYS A 265 1.85 13.02 6.30
C LYS A 265 1.34 11.84 7.13
N GLY A 266 2.18 11.29 7.99
CA GLY A 266 1.77 10.33 9.04
C GLY A 266 2.74 9.19 9.33
N TRP A 267 3.62 8.85 8.39
CA TRP A 267 4.59 7.76 8.55
C TRP A 267 5.93 8.29 9.07
N THR A 268 6.22 8.05 10.35
CA THR A 268 7.48 8.45 11.01
C THR A 268 8.50 7.32 11.01
N THR A 269 9.78 7.66 11.24
CA THR A 269 10.86 6.65 11.46
C THR A 269 10.56 5.73 12.64
N HIS A 270 9.90 6.25 13.68
CA HIS A 270 9.42 5.43 14.80
C HIS A 270 8.37 4.41 14.36
N LEU A 271 7.39 4.82 13.55
CA LEU A 271 6.34 3.91 13.08
C LEU A 271 6.91 2.85 12.12
N MET A 272 7.87 3.22 11.27
CA MET A 272 8.66 2.28 10.47
C MET A 272 9.32 1.23 11.36
N PHE A 273 10.07 1.68 12.37
CA PHE A 273 10.75 0.80 13.31
C PHE A 273 9.76 -0.16 13.99
N SER A 274 8.67 0.36 14.55
CA SER A 274 7.69 -0.47 15.26
C SER A 274 7.04 -1.52 14.36
N ILE A 275 6.65 -1.16 13.13
CA ILE A 275 6.03 -2.11 12.19
C ILE A 275 7.03 -3.17 11.73
N VAL A 276 8.26 -2.77 11.40
CA VAL A 276 9.30 -3.72 10.97
C VAL A 276 9.63 -4.69 12.09
N MET A 277 9.79 -4.19 13.32
CA MET A 277 10.06 -5.03 14.47
C MET A 277 8.94 -6.05 14.69
N GLU A 278 7.70 -5.58 14.70
CA GLU A 278 6.53 -6.43 14.91
C GLU A 278 6.34 -7.45 13.77
N LEU A 279 6.56 -7.04 12.51
CA LEU A 279 6.50 -7.93 11.35
C LEU A 279 7.49 -9.09 11.47
N THR A 280 8.70 -8.81 11.96
CA THR A 280 9.76 -9.80 12.09
C THR A 280 9.63 -10.71 13.31
N THR A 281 8.61 -10.48 14.14
CA THR A 281 8.26 -11.31 15.31
C THR A 281 6.93 -12.04 15.16
N VAL A 282 6.19 -11.81 14.07
CA VAL A 282 4.94 -12.50 13.76
C VAL A 282 5.20 -13.56 12.66
N PRO A 283 4.82 -14.83 12.85
CA PRO A 283 4.05 -15.37 13.98
C PRO A 283 4.91 -15.62 15.22
N GLU A 284 6.19 -15.90 15.00
CA GLU A 284 7.26 -16.06 15.96
C GLU A 284 8.51 -15.34 15.41
N PRO A 285 9.56 -15.12 16.20
CA PRO A 285 10.80 -14.50 15.71
C PRO A 285 11.34 -15.22 14.47
N TRP A 286 11.52 -14.46 13.39
CA TRP A 286 11.99 -15.03 12.13
C TRP A 286 13.40 -15.61 12.26
N HIS A 287 13.70 -16.60 11.43
CA HIS A 287 15.05 -17.09 11.24
C HIS A 287 16.00 -15.92 10.91
N LEU A 288 17.17 -15.87 11.55
CA LEU A 288 18.06 -14.69 11.46
C LEU A 288 18.55 -14.43 10.03
N GLU A 289 18.75 -15.47 9.22
CA GLU A 289 19.08 -15.29 7.80
C GLU A 289 17.93 -14.60 7.04
N ASN A 290 16.67 -14.91 7.37
CA ASN A 290 15.50 -14.27 6.75
C ASN A 290 15.37 -12.81 7.18
N LEU A 291 15.62 -12.52 8.46
CA LEU A 291 15.64 -11.15 8.98
C LEU A 291 16.76 -10.33 8.30
N ALA A 292 17.97 -10.88 8.20
CA ALA A 292 19.10 -10.23 7.54
C ALA A 292 18.79 -9.94 6.06
N ARG A 293 18.27 -10.95 5.34
CA ARG A 293 17.87 -10.81 3.93
C ARG A 293 16.75 -9.77 3.77
N PHE A 294 15.76 -9.76 4.64
CA PHE A 294 14.68 -8.78 4.61
C PHE A 294 15.18 -7.34 4.80
N LEU A 295 16.03 -7.10 5.80
CA LEU A 295 16.60 -5.77 6.03
C LEU A 295 17.40 -5.29 4.82
N LEU A 296 18.25 -6.16 4.28
CA LEU A 296 19.06 -5.88 3.11
C LEU A 296 18.19 -5.46 1.90
N LEU A 297 17.09 -6.19 1.66
CA LEU A 297 16.13 -5.89 0.61
C LEU A 297 15.38 -4.56 0.83
N CYS A 298 15.09 -4.19 2.08
CA CYS A 298 14.45 -2.90 2.40
C CYS A 298 15.38 -1.69 2.16
N GLY A 299 16.68 -1.93 1.99
CA GLY A 299 17.70 -0.91 1.72
C GLY A 299 18.20 -0.15 2.95
N ASN A 300 19.05 0.85 2.70
CA ASN A 300 19.85 1.54 3.72
C ASN A 300 19.01 2.19 4.81
N ASN A 301 17.96 2.92 4.43
CA ASN A 301 17.20 3.74 5.38
C ASN A 301 16.53 2.88 6.46
N VAL A 302 15.86 1.81 6.04
CA VAL A 302 15.18 0.88 6.95
C VAL A 302 16.19 0.09 7.78
N SER A 303 17.20 -0.48 7.11
CA SER A 303 18.26 -1.25 7.78
C SER A 303 18.98 -0.44 8.85
N TYR A 304 19.44 0.77 8.51
CA TYR A 304 20.11 1.65 9.45
C TYR A 304 19.20 2.01 10.62
N THR A 305 17.94 2.40 10.35
CA THR A 305 16.99 2.77 11.40
C THR A 305 16.78 1.63 12.39
N VAL A 306 16.55 0.40 11.91
CA VAL A 306 16.34 -0.77 12.76
C VAL A 306 17.57 -1.09 13.61
N LEU A 307 18.75 -1.17 12.98
CA LEU A 307 19.98 -1.53 13.67
C LEU A 307 20.43 -0.44 14.65
N ALA A 308 20.38 0.82 14.25
CA ALA A 308 20.74 1.95 15.10
C ALA A 308 19.79 2.10 16.29
N SER A 309 18.48 1.97 16.09
CA SER A 309 17.51 2.01 17.18
C SER A 309 17.75 0.86 18.17
N LYS A 310 17.94 -0.39 17.71
CA LYS A 310 18.27 -1.51 18.61
C LYS A 310 19.57 -1.28 19.38
N ALA A 311 20.60 -0.77 18.72
CA ALA A 311 21.87 -0.46 19.36
C ALA A 311 21.72 0.61 20.45
N LEU A 312 20.96 1.67 20.20
CA LEU A 312 20.66 2.74 21.16
C LEU A 312 19.85 2.25 22.37
N PHE A 313 19.00 1.24 22.19
CA PHE A 313 18.28 0.58 23.29
C PHE A 313 19.12 -0.46 24.04
N GLY A 314 20.43 -0.57 23.76
CA GLY A 314 21.35 -1.44 24.49
C GLY A 314 21.42 -2.87 23.98
N HIS A 315 20.73 -3.22 22.88
CA HIS A 315 20.73 -4.56 22.31
C HIS A 315 21.94 -4.83 21.40
N ILE A 316 23.15 -4.48 21.87
CA ILE A 316 24.38 -4.52 21.06
C ILE A 316 24.72 -5.96 20.62
N ALA A 317 24.51 -6.95 21.48
CA ALA A 317 24.75 -8.35 21.16
C ALA A 317 23.82 -8.87 20.04
N GLU A 318 22.53 -8.54 20.09
CA GLU A 318 21.58 -8.89 19.02
C GLU A 318 21.93 -8.22 17.70
N VAL A 319 22.27 -6.92 17.74
CA VAL A 319 22.70 -6.17 16.56
C VAL A 319 23.96 -6.78 15.95
N SER A 320 24.92 -7.17 16.78
CA SER A 320 26.17 -7.77 16.34
C SER A 320 25.92 -9.11 15.65
N ARG A 321 25.13 -10.02 16.25
CA ARG A 321 24.70 -11.26 15.59
C ARG A 321 24.03 -10.98 14.26
N LEU A 322 23.07 -10.06 14.22
CA LEU A 322 22.32 -9.75 13.00
C LEU A 322 23.23 -9.19 11.89
N ILE A 323 24.23 -8.37 12.23
CA ILE A 323 25.24 -7.90 11.28
C ILE A 323 26.02 -9.07 10.68
N ILE A 324 26.37 -10.10 11.46
CA ILE A 324 27.06 -11.28 10.92
C ILE A 324 26.17 -12.00 9.89
N TYR A 325 24.88 -12.18 10.18
CA TYR A 325 23.94 -12.76 9.22
C TYR A 325 23.76 -11.88 7.97
N ILE A 326 23.81 -10.56 8.10
CA ILE A 326 23.81 -9.62 6.95
C ILE A 326 25.06 -9.83 6.09
N ILE A 327 26.24 -9.95 6.71
CA ILE A 327 27.51 -10.21 6.02
C ILE A 327 27.46 -11.56 5.30
N LEU A 328 26.96 -12.60 5.98
CA LEU A 328 26.74 -13.93 5.40
C LEU A 328 25.82 -13.86 4.17
N VAL A 329 24.67 -13.21 4.29
CA VAL A 329 23.70 -13.06 3.20
C VAL A 329 24.27 -12.24 2.05
N CYS A 330 25.11 -11.23 2.31
CA CYS A 330 25.76 -10.47 1.26
C CYS A 330 26.63 -11.38 0.37
N GLU A 331 27.39 -12.28 0.98
CA GLU A 331 28.19 -13.25 0.24
C GLU A 331 27.31 -14.30 -0.46
N LYS A 332 26.38 -14.89 0.28
CA LYS A 332 25.50 -15.98 -0.19
C LYS A 332 24.65 -15.58 -1.39
N ASP A 333 24.07 -14.38 -1.36
CA ASP A 333 23.14 -13.90 -2.38
C ASP A 333 23.81 -12.97 -3.42
N GLY A 334 25.13 -12.72 -3.31
CA GLY A 334 25.88 -11.93 -4.28
C GLY A 334 25.69 -10.41 -4.17
N TYR A 335 25.36 -9.89 -2.98
CA TYR A 335 25.35 -8.44 -2.73
C TYR A 335 26.75 -7.88 -2.46
N GLN A 336 26.91 -6.58 -2.67
CA GLN A 336 28.21 -5.95 -2.49
C GLN A 336 28.60 -5.87 -1.00
N MET A 337 29.72 -6.49 -0.63
CA MET A 337 30.26 -6.43 0.75
C MET A 337 30.53 -4.99 1.26
N SER A 338 30.76 -4.04 0.35
CA SER A 338 30.86 -2.61 0.71
C SER A 338 29.61 -2.07 1.39
N TRP A 339 28.44 -2.62 1.07
CA TRP A 339 27.18 -2.26 1.73
C TRP A 339 27.23 -2.57 3.22
N ALA A 340 27.62 -3.80 3.59
CA ALA A 340 27.73 -4.23 4.97
C ALA A 340 28.78 -3.42 5.75
N VAL A 341 29.94 -3.17 5.14
CA VAL A 341 30.99 -2.32 5.73
C VAL A 341 30.47 -0.90 5.99
N ASN A 342 29.78 -0.29 5.02
CA ASN A 342 29.19 1.03 5.20
C ASN A 342 28.13 1.05 6.32
N MET A 343 27.31 0.00 6.43
CA MET A 343 26.31 -0.14 7.47
C MET A 343 26.96 -0.21 8.86
N VAL A 344 28.00 -1.03 9.03
CA VAL A 344 28.76 -1.14 10.29
C VAL A 344 29.38 0.21 10.65
N GLN A 345 29.97 0.92 9.68
CA GLN A 345 30.52 2.27 9.91
C GLN A 345 29.45 3.29 10.32
N GLN A 346 28.24 3.20 9.77
CA GLN A 346 27.13 4.07 10.17
C GLN A 346 26.68 3.78 11.60
N ILE A 347 26.54 2.51 11.97
CA ILE A 347 26.18 2.11 13.35
C ILE A 347 27.27 2.50 14.34
N PHE A 348 28.55 2.33 13.97
CA PHE A 348 29.68 2.75 14.79
C PHE A 348 29.63 4.24 15.16
N LYS A 349 29.13 5.09 14.25
CA LYS A 349 28.96 6.54 14.48
C LYS A 349 27.81 6.90 15.42
N VAL A 350 26.90 5.98 15.69
CA VAL A 350 25.79 6.18 16.65
C VAL A 350 26.33 6.30 18.08
N PHE A 351 27.42 5.60 18.39
CA PHE A 351 28.06 5.62 19.69
C PHE A 351 28.92 6.88 19.88
N SER A 352 28.77 7.53 21.03
CA SER A 352 29.40 8.83 21.30
C SER A 352 30.79 8.66 21.93
N THR A 353 30.98 7.63 22.75
CA THR A 353 32.23 7.41 23.49
C THR A 353 33.14 6.39 22.81
N ALA A 354 34.45 6.52 23.05
CA ALA A 354 35.44 5.54 22.57
C ALA A 354 35.20 4.14 23.18
N THR A 355 34.74 4.07 24.43
CA THR A 355 34.43 2.83 25.13
C THR A 355 33.26 2.09 24.49
N GLU A 356 32.13 2.77 24.22
CA GLU A 356 30.98 2.17 23.53
C GLU A 356 31.35 1.64 22.15
N ARG A 357 32.15 2.42 21.41
CA ARG A 357 32.67 2.03 20.09
C ARG A 357 33.54 0.78 20.16
N PHE A 358 34.44 0.71 21.14
CA PHE A 358 35.27 -0.47 21.36
C PHE A 358 34.42 -1.69 21.74
N LEU A 359 33.46 -1.53 22.66
CA LEU A 359 32.54 -2.59 23.06
C LEU A 359 31.73 -3.13 21.88
N PHE A 360 31.25 -2.24 20.99
CA PHE A 360 30.54 -2.66 19.79
C PHE A 360 31.41 -3.52 18.87
N ILE A 361 32.65 -3.10 18.60
CA ILE A 361 33.59 -3.89 17.78
C ILE A 361 33.91 -5.24 18.46
N GLN A 362 34.13 -5.23 19.78
CA GLN A 362 34.37 -6.47 20.54
C GLN A 362 33.17 -7.43 20.48
N HIS A 363 31.94 -6.91 20.55
CA HIS A 363 30.73 -7.71 20.38
C HIS A 363 30.57 -8.25 18.96
N LEU A 364 30.96 -7.46 17.95
CA LEU A 364 30.95 -7.89 16.55
C LEU A 364 31.92 -9.07 16.32
N GLU A 365 33.17 -8.94 16.76
CA GLU A 365 34.18 -9.99 16.63
C GLU A 365 33.84 -11.25 17.44
N SER A 366 33.33 -11.07 18.66
CA SER A 366 32.89 -12.21 19.47
C SER A 366 31.68 -12.91 18.86
N SER A 367 30.78 -12.18 18.19
CA SER A 367 29.64 -12.76 17.46
C SER A 367 30.08 -13.60 16.26
N PHE A 368 31.10 -13.15 15.49
CA PHE A 368 31.69 -13.98 14.43
C PHE A 368 32.21 -15.31 14.97
N SER A 369 32.97 -15.25 16.06
CA SER A 369 33.54 -16.43 16.70
C SER A 369 32.47 -17.37 17.24
N GLN A 370 31.43 -16.81 17.87
CA GLN A 370 30.31 -17.57 18.42
C GLN A 370 29.50 -18.26 17.32
N ILE A 371 29.08 -17.54 16.28
CA ILE A 371 28.29 -18.12 15.19
C ILE A 371 29.09 -19.20 14.46
N THR A 372 30.39 -18.97 14.20
CA THR A 372 31.26 -19.98 13.57
C THR A 372 31.32 -21.26 14.42
N ARG A 373 31.42 -21.11 15.75
CA ARG A 373 31.40 -22.25 16.67
C ARG A 373 30.04 -22.96 16.66
N GLU A 374 28.93 -22.23 16.76
CA GLU A 374 27.57 -22.78 16.71
C GLU A 374 27.33 -23.58 15.42
N THR A 375 27.75 -23.05 14.27
CA THR A 375 27.65 -23.76 12.98
C THR A 375 28.53 -25.00 12.96
N PHE A 376 29.77 -24.92 13.48
CA PHE A 376 30.66 -26.08 13.54
C PHE A 376 30.14 -27.18 14.49
N GLU A 377 29.61 -26.81 15.66
CA GLU A 377 29.01 -27.74 16.62
C GLU A 377 27.78 -28.43 16.01
N SER A 378 26.91 -27.67 15.32
CA SER A 378 25.75 -28.24 14.62
C SER A 378 26.15 -29.25 13.54
N ILE A 379 27.23 -29.00 12.82
CA ILE A 379 27.80 -29.96 11.85
C ILE A 379 28.36 -31.18 12.59
N ALA A 380 29.05 -30.95 13.71
CA ALA A 380 29.70 -32.00 14.47
C ALA A 380 28.71 -32.94 15.20
N GLU A 381 27.45 -32.54 15.37
CA GLU A 381 26.39 -33.40 15.87
C GLU A 381 25.75 -34.24 14.74
N ASN A 382 25.78 -33.76 13.49
CA ASN A 382 25.06 -34.32 12.34
C ASN A 382 25.97 -34.72 11.15
N TRP A 383 27.17 -35.26 11.42
CA TRP A 383 28.23 -35.55 10.42
C TRP A 383 27.79 -36.33 9.18
N ALA A 384 26.76 -37.16 9.25
CA ALA A 384 26.45 -38.14 8.22
C ALA A 384 25.75 -37.57 6.97
N GLU A 385 25.04 -36.44 7.06
CA GLU A 385 24.17 -35.97 5.96
C GLU A 385 24.14 -34.45 5.72
N ASP A 386 24.85 -33.63 6.52
CA ASP A 386 24.63 -32.18 6.52
C ASP A 386 25.52 -31.38 5.55
N ARG A 387 25.40 -31.67 4.24
CA ARG A 387 26.12 -30.90 3.20
C ARG A 387 25.78 -29.41 3.22
N GLU A 388 24.55 -29.07 3.60
CA GLU A 388 24.08 -27.68 3.64
C GLU A 388 24.76 -26.88 4.75
N SER A 389 24.90 -27.44 5.95
CA SER A 389 25.62 -26.77 7.04
C SER A 389 27.12 -26.63 6.75
N PHE A 390 27.75 -27.62 6.11
CA PHE A 390 29.14 -27.48 5.64
C PHE A 390 29.30 -26.34 4.62
N GLN A 391 28.36 -26.22 3.68
CA GLN A 391 28.35 -25.13 2.72
C GLN A 391 28.12 -23.78 3.42
N MET A 392 27.22 -23.73 4.41
CA MET A 392 27.00 -22.54 5.22
C MET A 392 28.26 -22.10 5.97
N LEU A 393 29.00 -23.04 6.58
CA LEU A 393 30.26 -22.75 7.27
C LEU A 393 31.30 -22.18 6.29
N PHE A 394 31.42 -22.75 5.09
CA PHE A 394 32.33 -22.24 4.07
C PHE A 394 31.99 -20.79 3.68
N ILE A 395 30.72 -20.51 3.41
CA ILE A 395 30.25 -19.16 3.07
C ILE A 395 30.45 -18.19 4.25
N LEU A 396 30.25 -18.66 5.49
CA LEU A 396 30.50 -17.84 6.69
C LEU A 396 31.97 -17.43 6.80
N LEU A 397 32.90 -18.36 6.59
CA LEU A 397 34.34 -18.08 6.63
C LEU A 397 34.77 -17.16 5.49
N GLU A 398 34.26 -17.38 4.27
CA GLU A 398 34.54 -16.52 3.12
C GLU A 398 33.98 -15.10 3.31
N SER A 399 32.73 -14.99 3.76
CA SER A 399 32.09 -13.71 4.05
C SER A 399 32.84 -12.92 5.14
N SER A 400 33.32 -13.60 6.19
CA SER A 400 34.18 -13.01 7.21
C SER A 400 35.48 -12.48 6.61
N ALA A 401 36.22 -13.29 5.84
CA ALA A 401 37.48 -12.86 5.24
C ALA A 401 37.30 -11.64 4.31
N ARG A 402 36.26 -11.66 3.46
CA ARG A 402 35.94 -10.56 2.54
C ARG A 402 35.51 -9.29 3.29
N PHE A 403 34.68 -9.43 4.33
CA PHE A 403 34.26 -8.32 5.18
C PHE A 403 35.46 -7.64 5.84
N HIS A 404 36.31 -8.38 6.55
CA HIS A 404 37.47 -7.83 7.25
C HIS A 404 38.48 -7.19 6.27
N THR A 405 38.74 -7.84 5.13
CA THR A 405 39.59 -7.27 4.07
C THR A 405 39.07 -5.92 3.60
N LYS A 406 37.76 -5.82 3.34
CA LYS A 406 37.12 -4.58 2.87
C LYS A 406 37.08 -3.52 3.97
N PHE A 407 36.81 -3.91 5.20
CA PHE A 407 36.79 -3.03 6.37
C PHE A 407 38.16 -2.41 6.64
N LEU A 408 39.23 -3.23 6.65
CA LEU A 408 40.61 -2.75 6.78
C LEU A 408 40.99 -1.82 5.64
N HIS A 409 40.66 -2.16 4.39
CA HIS A 409 40.91 -1.29 3.25
C HIS A 409 40.21 0.07 3.37
N THR A 410 39.02 0.14 4.00
CA THR A 410 38.36 1.43 4.27
C THR A 410 38.96 2.23 5.41
N LEU A 411 39.68 1.60 6.34
CA LEU A 411 40.41 2.29 7.41
C LEU A 411 41.78 2.82 6.96
N LEU A 412 42.39 2.16 5.97
CA LEU A 412 43.70 2.51 5.42
C LEU A 412 43.61 3.58 4.30
N LYS A 413 42.41 4.02 3.94
CA LYS A 413 42.15 5.16 3.06
C LYS A 413 41.71 6.35 3.89
#